data_AF-A0A0P7GCB8-F1
#
_entry.id   AF-A0A0P7GCB8-F1
#
_cell.length_a   1.000
_cell.length_b   1.000
_cell.length_c   1.000
_cell.angle_alpha   90.00
_cell.angle_beta   90.00
_cell.angle_gamma   90.00
#
_symmetry.space_group_name_H-M   'P 1'
#
loop_
_entity.id
_entity.type
_entity.pdbx_description
1 polymer ?
#
loop_
_entity_poly.entity_id
_entity_poly.type
_entity_poly.pdbx_seq_one_letter_code
_entity_poly.pdbx_strand_id
1 'polypeptide(L)'
;MSSRASFSASLPPSLSTVVASARDRLDRGRVAILLLALVAAVASFLIATRVFPYHSINHDEGVYLQQAELLLSGRLFLRPPVDGPFRPWFFVESGRGLYSKYQPVPAAVFALGRLLGGYPLALAAIAAGVVGGTAALARELFDWRVGAVAGVLVLASPLFLVQSGCTSPTR
;
A
#
# COMPACT_ATOMS: atom_id res chain seq x y z
N MET A 1 33.06 2.62 48.15
CA MET A 1 33.26 3.18 46.80
C MET A 1 33.21 2.02 45.81
N SER A 2 32.10 1.84 45.10
CA SER A 2 31.90 0.73 44.15
C SER A 2 31.78 1.32 42.74
N SER A 3 32.83 1.14 41.93
CA SER A 3 32.88 1.59 40.54
C SER A 3 32.29 0.52 39.65
N ARG A 4 31.11 0.77 39.07
CA ARG A 4 30.47 -0.11 38.09
C ARG A 4 31.25 -0.05 36.77
N ALA A 5 31.86 -1.16 36.38
CA ALA A 5 32.43 -1.33 35.05
C ALA A 5 31.32 -1.20 33.99
N SER A 6 31.44 -0.19 33.12
CA SER A 6 30.56 -0.03 31.96
C SER A 6 30.93 -1.10 30.94
N PHE A 7 30.06 -2.10 30.76
CA PHE A 7 30.22 -3.12 29.74
C PHE A 7 29.81 -2.52 28.39
N SER A 8 30.76 -1.92 27.68
CA SER A 8 30.56 -1.50 26.29
C SER A 8 30.74 -2.73 25.41
N ALA A 9 29.64 -3.42 25.09
CA ALA A 9 29.68 -4.51 24.12
C ALA A 9 29.99 -3.92 22.73
N SER A 10 31.26 -3.94 22.34
CA SER A 10 31.69 -3.59 21.00
C SER A 10 31.19 -4.64 20.01
N LEU A 11 30.39 -4.22 19.02
CA LEU A 11 29.96 -5.09 17.94
C LEU A 11 31.19 -5.67 17.21
N PRO A 12 31.12 -6.93 16.72
CA PRO A 12 32.18 -7.50 15.90
C PRO A 12 32.45 -6.63 14.66
N PRO A 13 33.69 -6.57 14.17
CA PRO A 13 34.14 -5.61 13.16
C PRO A 13 33.31 -5.66 11.87
N SER A 14 32.87 -6.84 11.43
CA SER A 14 31.99 -7.02 10.27
C SER A 14 30.62 -6.33 10.45
N LEU A 15 29.99 -6.49 11.61
CA LEU A 15 28.74 -5.80 11.94
C LEU A 15 28.96 -4.30 12.08
N SER A 16 30.10 -3.86 12.60
CA SER A 16 30.44 -2.44 12.69
C SER A 16 30.57 -1.79 11.30
N THR A 17 31.15 -2.48 10.32
CA THR A 17 31.28 -2.00 8.93
C THR A 17 29.94 -1.97 8.21
N VAL A 18 29.09 -2.99 8.41
CA VAL A 18 27.73 -3.01 7.85
C VAL A 18 26.86 -1.90 8.45
N VAL A 19 26.92 -1.71 9.77
CA VAL A 19 26.18 -0.63 10.46
C VAL A 19 26.70 0.74 10.06
N ALA A 20 28.01 0.92 9.89
CA ALA A 20 28.59 2.15 9.39
C ALA A 20 28.17 2.43 7.95
N SER A 21 28.23 1.43 7.06
CA SER A 21 27.78 1.56 5.67
C SER A 21 26.27 1.81 5.55
N ALA A 22 25.46 1.19 6.41
CA ALA A 22 24.03 1.45 6.50
C ALA A 22 23.73 2.87 6.99
N ARG A 23 24.47 3.35 8.00
CA ARG A 23 24.39 4.73 8.49
C ARG A 23 24.79 5.76 7.43
N ASP A 24 25.84 5.47 6.66
CA ASP A 24 26.31 6.33 5.57
C ASP A 24 25.30 6.39 4.42
N ARG A 25 24.56 5.30 4.19
CA ARG A 25 23.49 5.21 3.19
C ARG A 25 22.14 5.75 3.66
N LEU A 26 21.89 5.87 4.96
CA LEU A 26 20.63 6.30 5.56
C LEU A 26 20.79 7.65 6.26
N ASP A 27 20.85 8.72 5.47
CA ASP A 27 20.76 10.07 6.03
C ASP A 27 19.40 10.28 6.73
N ARG A 28 19.34 11.29 7.61
CA ARG A 28 18.15 11.64 8.41
C ARG A 28 16.89 11.81 7.55
N GLY A 29 17.03 12.33 6.34
CA GLY A 29 15.92 12.50 5.42
C GLY A 29 15.37 11.18 4.89
N ARG A 30 16.25 10.21 4.57
CA ARG A 30 15.82 8.88 4.11
C ARG A 30 15.10 8.14 5.22
N VAL A 31 15.62 8.22 6.44
CA VAL A 31 14.96 7.65 7.62
C VAL A 31 13.59 8.27 7.83
N ALA A 32 13.46 9.60 7.74
CA ALA A 32 12.16 10.28 7.88
C ALA A 32 11.15 9.81 6.82
N ILE A 33 11.56 9.71 5.55
CA ILE A 33 10.70 9.23 4.45
C ILE A 33 10.25 7.79 4.70
N LEU A 34 11.17 6.90 5.06
CA LEU A 34 10.86 5.49 5.33
C LEU A 34 9.92 5.34 6.53
N LEU A 35 10.12 6.11 7.59
CA LEU A 35 9.22 6.12 8.75
C LEU A 35 7.82 6.63 8.37
N LEU A 36 7.73 7.71 7.60
CA LEU A 36 6.43 8.23 7.14
C LEU A 36 5.69 7.23 6.25
N ALA A 37 6.40 6.58 5.33
CA ALA A 37 5.84 5.52 4.49
C ALA A 37 5.34 4.33 5.33
N LEU A 38 6.12 3.90 6.33
CA LEU A 38 5.72 2.83 7.25
C LEU A 38 4.48 3.21 8.07
N VAL A 39 4.44 4.42 8.62
CA VAL A 39 3.27 4.90 9.37
C VAL A 39 2.04 4.96 8.47
N ALA A 40 2.18 5.41 7.22
CA ALA A 40 1.08 5.43 6.26
C ALA A 40 0.55 4.02 5.96
N ALA A 41 1.43 3.05 5.74
CA ALA A 41 1.05 1.64 5.55
C ALA A 41 0.30 1.08 6.76
N VAL A 42 0.83 1.29 7.97
CA VAL A 42 0.21 0.80 9.21
C VAL A 42 -1.14 1.47 9.44
N ALA A 43 -1.25 2.78 9.24
CA ALA A 43 -2.50 3.52 9.39
C ALA A 43 -3.56 3.01 8.40
N SER A 44 -3.22 2.90 7.11
CA SER A 44 -4.09 2.35 6.07
C SER A 44 -4.57 0.94 6.42
N PHE A 45 -3.65 0.05 6.81
CA PHE A 45 -3.99 -1.32 7.21
C PHE A 45 -4.92 -1.38 8.42
N LEU A 46 -4.67 -0.57 9.45
CA LEU A 46 -5.52 -0.52 10.64
C LEU A 46 -6.90 0.06 10.33
N ILE A 47 -6.99 1.09 9.49
CA ILE A 47 -8.27 1.66 9.07
C ILE A 47 -9.07 0.61 8.29
N ALA A 48 -8.43 -0.08 7.35
CA ALA A 48 -9.03 -1.17 6.57
C ALA A 48 -9.54 -2.33 7.43
N THR A 49 -8.81 -2.70 8.49
CA THR A 49 -9.13 -3.90 9.29
C THR A 49 -9.94 -3.60 10.56
N ARG A 50 -9.92 -2.36 11.07
CA ARG A 50 -10.54 -1.98 12.36
C ARG A 50 -11.66 -0.96 12.22
N VAL A 51 -11.56 -0.02 11.29
CA VAL A 51 -12.54 1.06 11.12
C VAL A 51 -13.60 0.68 10.08
N PHE A 52 -13.17 0.01 9.01
CA PHE A 52 -14.06 -0.54 7.99
C PHE A 52 -14.07 -2.08 8.01
N PRO A 53 -14.34 -2.74 9.15
CA PRO A 53 -14.40 -4.20 9.20
C PRO A 53 -15.57 -4.75 8.36
N TYR A 54 -16.60 -3.93 8.16
CA TYR A 54 -17.74 -4.22 7.28
C TYR A 54 -17.65 -3.56 5.91
N HIS A 55 -16.46 -3.05 5.58
CA HIS A 55 -16.13 -2.59 4.25
C HIS A 55 -16.88 -1.32 3.78
N SER A 56 -16.56 -0.90 2.56
CA SER A 56 -17.12 0.25 1.87
C SER A 56 -18.38 -0.12 1.09
N ILE A 57 -19.34 0.81 1.00
CA ILE A 57 -20.46 0.74 0.05
C ILE A 57 -20.03 1.12 -1.38
N ASN A 58 -18.74 1.36 -1.62
CA ASN A 58 -18.21 1.67 -2.93
C ASN A 58 -18.34 0.46 -3.88
N HIS A 59 -19.09 0.66 -4.95
CA HIS A 59 -19.32 -0.36 -5.97
C HIS A 59 -18.11 -0.55 -6.90
N ASP A 60 -17.25 0.45 -7.04
CA ASP A 60 -16.08 0.38 -7.92
C ASP A 60 -15.09 -0.70 -7.47
N GLU A 61 -14.95 -0.86 -6.15
CA GLU A 61 -13.98 -1.80 -5.61
C GLU A 61 -14.35 -3.26 -5.86
N GLY A 62 -15.64 -3.60 -5.84
CA GLY A 62 -16.10 -4.92 -6.24
C GLY A 62 -15.64 -5.28 -7.67
N VAL A 63 -15.57 -4.29 -8.56
CA VAL A 63 -15.07 -4.47 -9.94
C VAL A 63 -13.57 -4.73 -9.95
N TYR A 64 -12.79 -3.96 -9.18
CA TYR A 64 -11.34 -4.16 -9.09
C TYR A 64 -10.99 -5.53 -8.50
N LEU A 65 -11.71 -5.96 -7.48
CA LEU A 65 -11.52 -7.26 -6.83
C LEU A 65 -11.95 -8.41 -7.75
N GLN A 66 -13.09 -8.29 -8.43
CA GLN A 66 -13.50 -9.28 -9.42
C GLN A 66 -12.51 -9.37 -10.58
N GLN A 67 -12.00 -8.24 -11.06
CA GLN A 67 -10.95 -8.20 -12.08
C GLN A 67 -9.63 -8.79 -11.56
N ALA A 68 -9.29 -8.59 -10.27
CA ALA A 68 -8.12 -9.20 -9.64
C ALA A 68 -8.23 -10.73 -9.63
N GLU A 69 -9.38 -11.29 -9.25
CA GLU A 69 -9.63 -12.74 -9.28
C GLU A 69 -9.59 -13.31 -10.72
N LEU A 70 -10.03 -12.53 -11.72
CA LEU A 70 -9.85 -12.91 -13.13
C LEU A 70 -8.35 -12.99 -13.48
N LEU A 71 -7.57 -11.97 -13.14
CA LEU A 71 -6.12 -11.95 -13.39
C LEU A 71 -5.40 -13.11 -12.69
N LEU A 72 -5.74 -13.39 -11.42
CA LEU A 72 -5.19 -14.51 -10.66
C LEU A 72 -5.55 -15.88 -11.27
N SER A 73 -6.71 -15.98 -11.91
CA SER A 73 -7.13 -17.18 -12.64
C SER A 73 -6.64 -17.23 -14.10
N GLY A 74 -5.75 -16.32 -14.51
CA GLY A 74 -5.21 -16.27 -15.87
C GLY A 74 -6.24 -15.85 -16.93
N ARG A 75 -7.31 -15.16 -16.52
CA ARG A 75 -8.41 -14.73 -17.38
C ARG A 75 -8.46 -13.22 -17.49
N LEU A 76 -8.85 -12.74 -18.67
CA LEU A 76 -9.13 -11.32 -18.92
C LEU A 76 -10.62 -11.04 -19.11
N PHE A 77 -11.38 -12.08 -19.45
CA PHE A 77 -12.80 -11.99 -19.73
C PHE A 77 -13.58 -12.87 -18.75
N LEU A 78 -14.61 -12.29 -18.16
CA LEU A 78 -15.61 -13.01 -17.39
C LEU A 78 -16.58 -13.69 -18.37
N ARG A 79 -16.94 -14.93 -18.06
CA ARG A 79 -18.00 -15.67 -18.76
C ARG A 79 -19.07 -16.03 -17.74
N PRO A 80 -20.26 -15.40 -17.79
CA PRO A 80 -21.32 -15.75 -16.89
C PRO A 80 -21.84 -17.17 -17.19
N PRO A 81 -22.39 -17.87 -16.19
CA PRO A 81 -22.95 -19.21 -16.40
C PRO A 81 -24.23 -19.19 -17.25
N VAL A 82 -24.95 -18.07 -17.27
CA VAL A 82 -26.14 -17.83 -18.09
C VAL A 82 -26.07 -16.42 -18.67
N ASP A 83 -26.30 -16.29 -19.96
CA ASP A 83 -26.28 -15.00 -20.67
C ASP A 83 -27.47 -14.13 -20.29
N GLY A 84 -27.21 -12.86 -19.96
CA GLY A 84 -28.24 -11.87 -19.61
C GLY A 84 -28.33 -11.55 -18.11
N PRO A 85 -28.85 -12.45 -17.25
CA PRO A 85 -29.17 -12.12 -15.87
C PRO A 85 -27.93 -11.94 -14.97
N PHE A 86 -26.76 -12.43 -15.39
CA PHE A 86 -25.50 -12.34 -14.64
C PHE A 86 -24.50 -11.39 -15.30
N ARG A 87 -24.90 -10.13 -15.49
CA ARG A 87 -23.97 -9.10 -15.96
C ARG A 87 -23.51 -8.21 -14.80
N PRO A 88 -22.27 -8.36 -14.31
CA PRO A 88 -21.77 -7.51 -13.23
C PRO A 88 -21.73 -6.04 -13.67
N TRP A 89 -21.96 -5.15 -12.71
CA TRP A 89 -21.89 -3.72 -12.95
C TRP A 89 -20.48 -3.33 -13.43
N PHE A 90 -20.38 -2.35 -14.34
CA PHE A 90 -19.13 -1.90 -14.97
C PHE A 90 -18.36 -2.95 -15.80
N PHE A 91 -18.98 -4.08 -16.16
CA PHE A 91 -18.48 -4.95 -17.21
C PHE A 91 -19.16 -4.67 -18.55
N VAL A 92 -18.37 -4.63 -19.61
CA VAL A 92 -18.78 -4.37 -20.99
C VAL A 92 -18.74 -5.68 -21.78
N GLU A 93 -19.74 -5.87 -22.62
CA GLU A 93 -19.88 -7.07 -23.45
C GLU A 93 -19.02 -7.00 -24.72
N SER A 94 -18.46 -8.15 -25.09
CA SER A 94 -17.70 -8.34 -26.32
C SER A 94 -17.91 -9.76 -26.84
N GLY A 95 -17.57 -10.02 -28.10
CA GLY A 95 -17.64 -11.37 -28.68
C GLY A 95 -16.77 -12.43 -27.99
N ARG A 96 -15.88 -12.04 -27.06
CA ARG A 96 -15.01 -12.95 -26.29
C ARG A 96 -15.50 -13.19 -24.85
N GLY A 97 -16.51 -12.45 -24.41
CA GLY A 97 -17.02 -12.41 -23.04
C GLY A 97 -17.09 -10.98 -22.48
N LEU A 98 -17.36 -10.87 -21.19
CA LEU A 98 -17.47 -9.61 -20.47
C LEU A 98 -16.09 -9.14 -20.00
N TYR A 99 -15.74 -7.88 -20.18
CA TYR A 99 -14.49 -7.30 -19.66
C TYR A 99 -14.76 -6.06 -18.80
N SER A 100 -13.88 -5.78 -17.84
CA SER A 100 -14.01 -4.60 -16.98
C SER A 100 -13.86 -3.31 -17.79
N LYS A 101 -14.73 -2.33 -17.56
CA LYS A 101 -14.58 -0.98 -18.10
C LYS A 101 -13.33 -0.28 -17.56
N TYR A 102 -12.87 -0.67 -16.38
CA TYR A 102 -11.70 -0.08 -15.73
C TYR A 102 -10.38 -0.65 -16.26
N GLN A 103 -9.34 0.18 -16.20
CA GLN A 103 -7.98 -0.22 -16.53
C GLN A 103 -7.50 -1.35 -15.59
N PRO A 104 -6.63 -2.25 -16.04
CA PRO A 104 -6.23 -3.42 -15.26
C PRO A 104 -5.24 -3.10 -14.13
N VAL A 105 -4.68 -1.89 -14.07
CA VAL A 105 -3.62 -1.53 -13.12
C VAL A 105 -4.07 -1.64 -11.66
N PRO A 106 -5.21 -1.05 -11.22
CA PRO A 106 -5.68 -1.22 -9.85
C PRO A 106 -5.93 -2.69 -9.51
N ALA A 107 -6.56 -3.44 -10.41
CA ALA A 107 -6.85 -4.86 -10.23
C ALA A 107 -5.57 -5.71 -10.09
N ALA A 108 -4.51 -5.39 -10.85
CA ALA A 108 -3.22 -6.06 -10.73
C ALA A 108 -2.57 -5.81 -9.36
N VAL A 109 -2.65 -4.59 -8.84
CA VAL A 109 -2.14 -4.25 -7.49
C VAL A 109 -2.92 -5.01 -6.42
N PHE A 110 -4.24 -5.10 -6.54
CA PHE A 110 -5.06 -5.92 -5.63
C PHE A 110 -4.76 -7.41 -5.75
N ALA A 111 -4.52 -7.94 -6.96
CA ALA A 111 -4.12 -9.34 -7.17
C ALA A 111 -2.79 -9.64 -6.46
N LEU A 112 -1.82 -8.74 -6.52
CA LEU A 112 -0.55 -8.87 -5.77
C LEU A 112 -0.80 -8.86 -4.25
N GLY A 113 -1.63 -7.94 -3.75
CA GLY A 113 -2.01 -7.93 -2.33
C GLY A 113 -2.66 -9.25 -1.90
N ARG A 114 -3.56 -9.78 -2.73
CA ARG A 114 -4.23 -11.07 -2.49
C ARG A 114 -3.24 -12.24 -2.40
N LEU A 115 -2.24 -12.29 -3.29
CA LEU A 115 -1.15 -13.27 -3.26
C LEU A 115 -0.30 -13.16 -2.00
N LEU A 116 -0.10 -11.94 -1.49
CA LEU A 116 0.75 -11.66 -0.32
C LEU A 116 0.04 -11.85 1.03
N GLY A 117 -1.27 -12.12 1.04
CA GLY A 117 -2.02 -12.41 2.26
C GLY A 117 -3.33 -11.64 2.43
N GLY A 118 -3.66 -10.72 1.52
CA GLY A 118 -4.96 -10.05 1.51
C GLY A 118 -4.95 -8.67 0.85
N TYR A 119 -6.12 -8.24 0.40
CA TYR A 119 -6.32 -6.95 -0.25
C TYR A 119 -5.92 -5.72 0.61
N PRO A 120 -6.05 -5.71 1.95
CA PRO A 120 -5.54 -4.61 2.77
C PRO A 120 -4.03 -4.37 2.63
N LEU A 121 -3.25 -5.38 2.25
CA LEU A 121 -1.81 -5.20 2.01
C LEU A 121 -1.53 -4.37 0.75
N ALA A 122 -2.39 -4.49 -0.28
CA ALA A 122 -2.31 -3.63 -1.46
C ALA A 122 -2.55 -2.16 -1.09
N LEU A 123 -3.57 -1.89 -0.27
CA LEU A 123 -3.86 -0.54 0.21
C LEU A 123 -2.73 0.04 1.05
N ALA A 124 -2.17 -0.77 1.98
CA ALA A 124 -1.04 -0.35 2.79
C ALA A 124 0.20 -0.01 1.94
N ALA A 125 0.48 -0.80 0.90
CA ALA A 125 1.57 -0.54 -0.04
C ALA A 125 1.35 0.75 -0.85
N ILE A 126 0.12 0.98 -1.33
CA ILE A 126 -0.23 2.23 -2.02
C ILE A 126 -0.07 3.42 -1.08
N ALA A 127 -0.57 3.33 0.16
CA ALA A 127 -0.46 4.40 1.15
C ALA A 127 0.99 4.77 1.45
N ALA A 128 1.85 3.77 1.65
CA ALA A 128 3.29 3.96 1.79
C ALA A 128 3.92 4.63 0.55
N GLY A 129 3.54 4.17 -0.65
CA GLY A 129 4.03 4.73 -1.91
C GLY A 129 3.65 6.19 -2.10
N VAL A 130 2.40 6.57 -1.80
CA VAL A 130 1.92 7.95 -1.94
C VAL A 130 2.61 8.88 -0.94
N VAL A 131 2.64 8.52 0.35
CA VAL A 131 3.26 9.36 1.39
C VAL A 131 4.78 9.41 1.22
N GLY A 132 5.42 8.26 1.04
CA GLY A 132 6.86 8.15 0.84
C GLY A 132 7.31 8.83 -0.46
N GLY A 133 6.57 8.62 -1.55
CA GLY A 133 6.84 9.25 -2.84
C GLY A 133 6.68 10.76 -2.81
N THR A 134 5.63 11.27 -2.15
CA THR A 134 5.44 12.72 -1.96
C THR A 134 6.61 13.32 -1.16
N ALA A 135 7.00 12.66 -0.05
CA ALA A 135 8.10 13.13 0.77
C ALA A 135 9.46 13.06 0.04
N ALA A 136 9.68 12.01 -0.76
CA ALA A 136 10.88 11.85 -1.57
C ALA A 136 10.98 12.91 -2.68
N LEU A 137 9.88 13.15 -3.40
CA LEU A 137 9.81 14.17 -4.45
C LEU A 137 10.05 15.57 -3.89
N ALA A 138 9.37 15.93 -2.79
CA ALA A 138 9.57 17.23 -2.15
C ALA A 138 10.99 17.38 -1.59
N ARG A 139 11.61 16.30 -1.10
CA ARG A 139 13.03 16.31 -0.73
C ARG A 139 13.94 16.55 -1.93
N GLU A 140 13.67 15.92 -3.07
CA GLU A 140 14.47 16.05 -4.28
C GLU A 140 14.43 17.47 -4.84
N LEU A 141 13.25 18.12 -4.78
CA LEU A 141 13.06 19.49 -5.24
C LEU A 141 13.57 20.55 -4.25
N PHE A 142 13.63 20.23 -2.95
CA PHE A 142 13.99 21.16 -1.88
C PHE A 142 14.99 20.53 -0.90
N ASP A 143 14.52 20.16 0.30
CA ASP A 143 15.31 19.52 1.33
C ASP A 143 14.48 18.49 2.12
N TRP A 144 15.15 17.75 2.99
CA TRP A 144 14.50 16.68 3.74
C TRP A 144 13.45 17.15 4.75
N ARG A 145 13.53 18.39 5.24
CA ARG A 145 12.54 18.96 6.17
C ARG A 145 11.26 19.28 5.43
N VAL A 146 11.38 19.89 4.25
CA VAL A 146 10.25 20.14 3.35
C VAL A 146 9.61 18.83 2.93
N GLY A 147 10.42 17.83 2.56
CA GLY A 147 9.95 16.48 2.25
C GLY A 147 9.15 15.84 3.40
N ALA A 148 9.67 15.93 4.64
CA ALA A 148 8.98 15.40 5.80
C ALA A 148 7.64 16.12 6.06
N VAL A 149 7.60 17.45 5.96
CA VAL A 149 6.36 18.23 6.12
C VAL A 149 5.34 17.86 5.05
N ALA A 150 5.76 17.73 3.79
CA ALA A 150 4.86 17.32 2.71
C ALA A 150 4.25 15.93 2.96
N GLY A 151 5.06 14.95 3.37
CA GLY A 151 4.57 13.62 3.74
C GLY A 151 3.62 13.64 4.93
N VAL A 152 3.90 14.45 5.97
CA VAL A 152 3.01 14.63 7.13
C VAL A 152 1.68 15.25 6.71
N LEU A 153 1.67 16.25 5.83
CA LEU A 153 0.45 16.89 5.36
C LEU A 153 -0.46 15.91 4.59
N VAL A 154 0.12 15.05 3.74
CA VAL A 154 -0.64 13.98 3.08
C VAL A 154 -1.17 12.99 4.09
N LEU A 155 -0.33 12.51 5.01
CA LEU A 155 -0.71 11.51 6.02
C LEU A 155 -1.79 12.04 6.97
N ALA A 156 -1.75 13.33 7.32
CA ALA A 156 -2.74 13.97 8.18
C ALA A 156 -4.04 14.35 7.46
N SER A 157 -4.10 14.21 6.13
CA SER A 157 -5.30 14.49 5.36
C SER A 157 -6.41 13.48 5.70
N PRO A 158 -7.58 13.93 6.20
CA PRO A 158 -8.68 13.03 6.51
C PRO A 158 -9.17 12.26 5.27
N LEU A 159 -9.16 12.92 4.11
CA LEU A 159 -9.56 12.31 2.84
C LEU A 159 -8.61 11.15 2.48
N PHE A 160 -7.30 11.37 2.62
CA PHE A 160 -6.30 10.34 2.35
C PHE A 160 -6.45 9.15 3.30
N LEU A 161 -6.59 9.38 4.61
CA LEU A 161 -6.74 8.31 5.59
C LEU A 161 -8.00 7.48 5.35
N VAL A 162 -9.13 8.13 5.05
CA VAL A 162 -10.39 7.42 4.76
C VAL A 162 -10.28 6.62 3.47
N GLN A 163 -9.79 7.22 2.38
CA GLN A 163 -9.71 6.54 1.08
C GLN A 163 -8.66 5.43 1.07
N SER A 164 -7.53 5.60 1.75
CA SER A 164 -6.46 4.60 1.81
C SER A 164 -6.80 3.39 2.69
N GLY A 165 -7.86 3.44 3.49
CA GLY A 165 -8.34 2.30 4.28
C GLY A 165 -9.73 1.80 3.87
N CYS A 166 -10.34 2.37 2.83
CA CYS A 166 -11.64 1.95 2.35
C CYS A 166 -11.47 0.67 1.51
N THR A 167 -11.96 -0.46 2.02
CA THR A 167 -11.95 -1.76 1.31
C THR A 167 -13.37 -2.33 1.21
N SER A 168 -13.69 -3.13 0.19
CA SER A 168 -14.98 -3.73 -0.20
C SER A 168 -14.93 -5.26 0.01
N PRO A 169 -16.07 -5.95 0.21
CA PRO A 169 -16.10 -7.31 0.71
C PRO A 169 -15.39 -8.31 -0.20
N THR A 170 -14.62 -9.21 0.40
CA THR A 170 -14.04 -10.38 -0.26
C THR A 170 -14.55 -11.61 0.45
N ARG A 171 -15.52 -12.30 -0.18
CA ARG A 171 -15.76 -13.71 0.10
C ARG A 171 -14.84 -14.53 -0.78
#